data_AF-A0A8J4LXP5-F1
#
_entry.id   AF-A0A8J4LXP5-F1
#
_cell.length_a   1.000
_cell.length_b   1.000
_cell.length_c   1.000
_cell.angle_alpha   90.00
_cell.angle_beta   90.00
_cell.angle_gamma   90.00
#
_symmetry.space_group_name_H-M   'P 1'
#
loop_
_entity.id
_entity.type
_entity.pdbx_description
1 polymer ?
#
loop_
_entity_poly.entity_id
_entity_poly.type
_entity_poly.pdbx_seq_one_letter_code
_entity_poly.pdbx_strand_id
1 'polypeptide(L)'
;MGGSCSHAADALVNIVTEEEIRDALKSFNAWNKIQDEIRNTGGSSTRNGLGSGPLLQRVGGEDVVKQVVEGFYRRLYSDQGLLMFLCDRDIVYLRAKQSAFMSWLFGPPNIPYSGKNLRTAHLKLIKQRGFSPEDFDLGMEYFEAAMQELQVSEAIIREVMGKVRPFKEVIFTPSPKDAQDEAQWAVEEHLKLQVLEFGKSMASRRYQPPSAGAAPTASPAASTTPAAGNGSSRGPQCPFTAG
;
A
#
# COMPACT_ATOMS: atom_id res chain seq x y z
N MET A 1 -12.87 5.44 20.48
CA MET A 1 -13.05 6.27 19.26
C MET A 1 -12.49 5.47 18.09
N GLY A 2 -13.35 4.76 17.38
CA GLY A 2 -12.94 3.90 16.25
C GLY A 2 -12.72 4.75 15.01
N GLY A 3 -11.49 4.75 14.48
CA GLY A 3 -11.16 5.35 13.20
C GLY A 3 -11.72 4.49 12.08
N SER A 4 -12.87 4.88 11.56
CA SER A 4 -13.54 4.20 10.46
C SER A 4 -12.68 4.28 9.19
N CYS A 5 -12.32 3.14 8.57
CA CYS A 5 -11.76 3.09 7.21
C CYS A 5 -12.75 3.67 6.15
N SER A 6 -13.87 4.28 6.55
CA SER A 6 -14.90 4.93 5.71
C SER A 6 -14.52 6.32 5.17
N HIS A 7 -13.36 6.88 5.52
CA HIS A 7 -12.84 8.12 4.95
C HIS A 7 -11.48 7.96 4.25
N ALA A 8 -10.99 6.74 4.11
CA ALA A 8 -9.67 6.43 3.54
C ALA A 8 -9.61 6.55 2.00
N ALA A 9 -10.63 7.08 1.34
CA ALA A 9 -10.61 7.31 -0.10
C ALA A 9 -9.97 8.66 -0.50
N ASP A 10 -9.87 9.65 0.40
CA ASP A 10 -9.54 11.03 0.02
C ASP A 10 -8.43 11.72 0.83
N ALA A 11 -7.61 11.01 1.61
CA ALA A 11 -6.51 11.65 2.33
C ALA A 11 -5.21 10.83 2.33
N LEU A 12 -4.23 11.41 1.61
CA LEU A 12 -2.79 11.08 1.60
C LEU A 12 -2.41 9.85 0.78
N VAL A 13 -1.94 10.14 -0.44
CA VAL A 13 -1.06 9.29 -1.25
C VAL A 13 0.09 8.82 -0.37
N ASN A 14 0.03 7.58 0.12
CA ASN A 14 1.15 6.91 0.77
C ASN A 14 2.12 6.47 -0.32
N ILE A 15 3.09 7.33 -0.60
CA ILE A 15 4.15 7.06 -1.57
C ILE A 15 5.04 5.96 -0.98
N VAL A 16 4.77 4.70 -1.35
CA VAL A 16 5.84 3.70 -1.48
C VAL A 16 6.90 4.36 -2.35
N THR A 17 8.13 4.47 -1.85
CA THR A 17 9.15 5.23 -2.58
C THR A 17 9.40 4.58 -3.94
N GLU A 18 9.66 5.37 -4.98
CA GLU A 18 10.00 4.82 -6.30
C GLU A 18 11.22 3.89 -6.19
N GLU A 19 12.10 4.11 -5.22
CA GLU A 19 13.24 3.27 -4.88
C GLU A 19 12.81 1.90 -4.35
N GLU A 20 11.81 1.82 -3.46
CA GLU A 20 11.29 0.56 -2.94
C GLU A 20 10.53 -0.24 -4.01
N ILE A 21 9.82 0.44 -4.91
CA ILE A 21 9.18 -0.18 -6.09
C ILE A 21 10.25 -0.66 -7.06
N ARG A 22 11.23 0.17 -7.39
CA ARG A 22 12.34 -0.15 -8.29
C ARG A 22 13.22 -1.27 -7.74
N ASP A 23 13.46 -1.32 -6.44
CA ASP A 23 14.22 -2.38 -5.78
C ASP A 23 13.44 -3.71 -5.73
N ALA A 24 12.12 -3.63 -5.49
CA ALA A 24 11.24 -4.78 -5.62
C ALA A 24 11.23 -5.34 -7.04
N LEU A 25 11.07 -4.46 -8.04
CA LEU A 25 11.05 -4.83 -9.45
C LEU A 25 12.43 -5.28 -9.94
N LYS A 26 13.54 -4.71 -9.43
CA LYS A 26 14.90 -5.19 -9.73
C LYS A 26 15.14 -6.58 -9.16
N SER A 27 14.74 -6.82 -7.91
CA SER A 27 14.87 -8.15 -7.29
C SER A 27 14.00 -9.17 -8.03
N PHE A 28 12.79 -8.78 -8.43
CA PHE A 28 11.89 -9.61 -9.24
C PHE A 28 12.44 -9.88 -10.65
N ASN A 29 12.94 -8.86 -11.35
CA ASN A 29 13.49 -9.00 -12.70
C ASN A 29 14.82 -9.75 -12.72
N ALA A 30 15.69 -9.53 -11.73
CA ALA A 30 16.93 -10.29 -11.58
C ALA A 30 16.63 -11.76 -11.32
N TRP A 31 15.59 -12.06 -10.55
CA TRP A 31 15.15 -13.42 -10.30
C TRP A 31 14.47 -14.07 -11.51
N ASN A 32 13.59 -13.35 -12.23
CA ASN A 32 13.01 -13.80 -13.50
C ASN A 32 14.10 -14.12 -14.53
N LYS A 33 15.16 -13.30 -14.59
CA LYS A 33 16.31 -13.55 -15.46
C LYS A 33 17.04 -14.83 -15.09
N ILE A 34 17.27 -15.09 -13.79
CA ILE A 34 17.88 -16.35 -13.32
C ILE A 34 17.00 -17.55 -13.67
N GLN A 35 15.66 -17.43 -13.55
CA GLN A 35 14.73 -18.49 -13.94
C GLN A 35 14.71 -18.71 -15.45
N ASP A 36 14.72 -17.65 -16.25
CA ASP A 36 14.82 -17.72 -17.70
C ASP A 36 16.13 -18.38 -18.13
N GLU A 37 17.24 -18.07 -17.47
CA GLU A 37 18.52 -18.73 -17.71
C GLU A 37 18.48 -20.23 -17.35
N ILE A 38 17.86 -20.61 -16.23
CA ILE A 38 17.66 -22.03 -15.86
C ILE A 38 16.75 -22.74 -16.87
N ARG A 39 15.68 -22.09 -17.33
CA ARG A 39 14.74 -22.62 -18.34
C ARG A 39 15.42 -22.76 -19.71
N ASN A 40 16.29 -21.82 -20.09
CA ASN A 40 16.93 -21.80 -21.39
C ASN A 40 18.18 -22.72 -21.44
N THR A 41 18.79 -23.01 -20.28
CA THR A 41 19.87 -24.01 -20.15
C THR A 41 19.33 -25.44 -19.97
N GLY A 42 18.11 -25.59 -19.43
CA GLY A 42 17.36 -26.85 -19.38
C GLY A 42 16.54 -27.09 -20.65
N GLY A 43 17.22 -27.48 -21.73
CA GLY A 43 16.58 -27.77 -23.03
C GLY A 43 15.38 -28.74 -22.96
N SER A 44 14.43 -28.49 -23.86
CA SER A 44 13.22 -29.28 -24.13
C SER A 44 13.40 -30.81 -23.98
N SER A 45 12.67 -31.42 -23.03
CA SER A 45 11.94 -32.71 -23.14
C SER A 45 11.90 -33.48 -21.81
N THR A 46 10.73 -33.53 -21.17
CA THR A 46 9.97 -34.76 -20.84
C THR A 46 8.86 -34.45 -19.84
N ARG A 47 7.61 -34.73 -20.22
CA ARG A 47 6.41 -34.72 -19.35
C ARG A 47 6.39 -35.92 -18.37
N ASN A 48 7.49 -36.20 -17.67
CA ASN A 48 7.52 -37.33 -16.74
C ASN A 48 8.32 -36.99 -15.49
N GLY A 49 7.62 -36.60 -14.43
CA GLY A 49 8.22 -36.33 -13.12
C GLY A 49 7.44 -35.40 -12.21
N LEU A 50 6.11 -35.53 -12.10
CA LEU A 50 5.29 -34.74 -11.17
C LEU A 50 5.65 -34.94 -9.67
N GLY A 51 6.67 -35.73 -9.34
CA GLY A 51 7.04 -36.07 -7.96
C GLY A 51 8.37 -35.51 -7.44
N SER A 52 9.32 -35.09 -8.27
CA SER A 52 10.72 -34.88 -7.83
C SER A 52 11.34 -33.49 -8.13
N GLY A 53 10.59 -32.58 -8.75
CA GLY A 53 11.04 -31.20 -9.01
C GLY A 53 10.81 -30.25 -7.82
N PRO A 54 11.30 -29.00 -7.89
CA PRO A 54 10.98 -27.95 -6.92
C PRO A 54 9.47 -27.82 -6.70
N LEU A 55 9.08 -27.46 -5.48
CA LEU A 55 7.66 -27.30 -5.12
C LEU A 55 6.95 -26.28 -6.03
N LEU A 56 7.68 -25.26 -6.50
CA LEU A 56 7.20 -24.26 -7.46
C LEU A 56 6.70 -24.91 -8.76
N GLN A 57 7.39 -25.92 -9.29
CA GLN A 57 6.93 -26.62 -10.49
C GLN A 57 5.73 -27.50 -10.19
N ARG A 58 5.74 -28.19 -9.04
CA ARG A 58 4.65 -29.07 -8.61
C ARG A 58 3.35 -28.33 -8.36
N VAL A 59 3.39 -27.12 -7.79
CA VAL A 59 2.20 -26.29 -7.56
C VAL A 59 1.61 -25.73 -8.87
N GLY A 60 2.33 -25.83 -9.99
CA GLY A 60 1.88 -25.32 -11.30
C GLY A 60 2.64 -24.09 -11.81
N GLY A 61 3.79 -23.78 -11.21
CA GLY A 61 4.66 -22.68 -11.61
C GLY A 61 4.26 -21.33 -11.01
N GLU A 62 4.97 -20.29 -11.43
CA GLU A 62 4.76 -18.93 -10.94
C GLU A 62 3.35 -18.40 -11.17
N ASP A 63 2.72 -18.78 -12.28
CA ASP A 63 1.39 -18.26 -12.64
C ASP A 63 0.32 -18.78 -11.68
N VAL A 64 0.43 -20.02 -11.21
CA VAL A 64 -0.44 -20.53 -10.15
C VAL A 64 -0.12 -19.84 -8.82
N VAL A 65 1.15 -19.63 -8.48
CA VAL A 65 1.53 -18.89 -7.26
C VAL A 65 0.95 -17.48 -7.25
N LYS A 66 1.03 -16.74 -8.37
CA LYS A 66 0.45 -15.40 -8.51
C LYS A 66 -1.07 -15.43 -8.30
N GLN A 67 -1.77 -16.42 -8.87
CA GLN A 67 -3.21 -16.60 -8.68
C GLN A 67 -3.59 -16.95 -7.24
N VAL A 68 -2.80 -17.79 -6.56
CA VAL A 68 -2.99 -18.11 -5.13
C VAL A 68 -2.85 -16.84 -4.30
N VAL A 69 -1.79 -16.06 -4.52
CA VAL A 69 -1.55 -14.78 -3.81
C VAL A 69 -2.67 -13.79 -4.10
N GLU A 70 -3.17 -13.75 -5.34
CA GLU A 70 -4.31 -12.95 -5.72
C GLU A 70 -5.58 -13.33 -4.94
N GLY A 71 -5.91 -14.62 -4.87
CA GLY A 71 -7.04 -15.15 -4.11
C GLY A 71 -6.90 -14.90 -2.61
N PHE A 72 -5.69 -15.04 -2.08
CA PHE A 72 -5.37 -14.74 -0.69
C PHE A 72 -5.65 -13.27 -0.35
N TYR A 73 -5.14 -12.31 -1.11
CA TYR A 73 -5.40 -10.90 -0.85
C TYR A 73 -6.88 -10.55 -1.01
N ARG A 74 -7.57 -11.12 -2.00
CA ARG A 74 -9.02 -10.90 -2.15
C ARG A 74 -9.76 -11.25 -0.85
N ARG A 75 -9.37 -12.35 -0.20
CA ARG A 75 -9.94 -12.80 1.09
C ARG A 75 -9.53 -11.88 2.24
N LEU A 76 -8.25 -11.53 2.35
CA LEU A 76 -7.77 -10.60 3.36
C LEU A 76 -8.51 -9.25 3.36
N TYR A 77 -8.75 -8.67 2.18
CA TYR A 77 -9.45 -7.39 2.04
C TYR A 77 -10.97 -7.52 2.25
N SER A 78 -11.51 -8.74 2.17
CA SER A 78 -12.93 -9.01 2.44
C SER A 78 -13.21 -9.30 3.91
N ASP A 79 -12.17 -9.59 4.71
CA ASP A 79 -12.29 -9.83 6.14
C ASP A 79 -12.16 -8.51 6.92
N GLN A 80 -13.17 -8.18 7.73
CA GLN A 80 -13.20 -6.92 8.47
C GLN A 80 -12.13 -6.85 9.58
N GLY A 81 -11.78 -7.99 10.17
CA GLY A 81 -10.74 -8.09 11.20
C GLY A 81 -9.35 -7.86 10.63
N LEU A 82 -9.07 -8.38 9.43
CA LEU A 82 -7.76 -8.24 8.79
C LEU A 82 -7.60 -6.94 7.98
N LEU A 83 -8.71 -6.35 7.49
CA LEU A 83 -8.69 -5.12 6.69
C LEU A 83 -7.96 -3.96 7.38
N MET A 84 -8.09 -3.84 8.71
CA MET A 84 -7.43 -2.78 9.49
C MET A 84 -5.89 -2.80 9.39
N PHE A 85 -5.29 -3.95 9.10
CA PHE A 85 -3.85 -4.08 8.89
C PHE A 85 -3.40 -3.68 7.48
N LEU A 86 -4.36 -3.51 6.55
CA LEU A 86 -4.13 -3.33 5.13
C LEU A 86 -4.61 -1.97 4.59
N CYS A 87 -5.42 -1.21 5.34
CA CYS A 87 -6.05 0.06 4.88
C CYS A 87 -5.07 1.10 4.30
N ASP A 88 -3.76 1.03 4.61
CA ASP A 88 -2.74 2.01 4.20
C ASP A 88 -1.70 1.47 3.19
N ARG A 89 -1.97 0.31 2.57
CA ARG A 89 -1.01 -0.40 1.72
C ARG A 89 -1.46 -0.47 0.27
N ASP A 90 -0.51 -0.32 -0.64
CA ASP A 90 -0.70 -0.62 -2.05
C ASP A 90 -0.83 -2.15 -2.23
N ILE A 91 -2.02 -2.58 -2.67
CA ILE A 91 -2.34 -3.99 -2.90
C ILE A 91 -1.49 -4.61 -4.02
N VAL A 92 -1.16 -3.85 -5.07
CA VAL A 92 -0.33 -4.32 -6.19
C VAL A 92 1.08 -4.58 -5.70
N TYR A 93 1.62 -3.66 -4.89
CA TYR A 93 2.92 -3.83 -4.25
C TYR A 93 2.97 -5.05 -3.33
N LEU A 94 1.97 -5.20 -2.45
CA LEU A 94 1.87 -6.32 -1.52
C LEU A 94 1.77 -7.68 -2.24
N ARG A 95 0.93 -7.75 -3.28
CA ARG A 95 0.81 -8.93 -4.16
C ARG A 95 2.13 -9.28 -4.83
N ALA A 96 2.83 -8.30 -5.40
CA ALA A 96 4.10 -8.53 -6.07
C ALA A 96 5.17 -9.04 -5.09
N LYS A 97 5.32 -8.41 -3.93
CA LYS A 97 6.30 -8.82 -2.90
C LYS A 97 6.01 -10.22 -2.36
N GLN A 98 4.75 -10.53 -2.06
CA GLN A 98 4.41 -11.87 -1.53
C GLN A 98 4.55 -12.95 -2.61
N SER A 99 4.19 -12.66 -3.87
CA SER A 99 4.40 -13.60 -4.98
C SER A 99 5.89 -13.92 -5.15
N ALA A 100 6.76 -12.91 -5.12
CA ALA A 100 8.20 -13.11 -5.18
C ALA A 100 8.72 -13.95 -4.01
N PHE A 101 8.24 -13.68 -2.79
CA PHE A 101 8.60 -14.47 -1.61
C PHE A 101 8.18 -15.94 -1.75
N MET A 102 6.94 -16.21 -2.19
CA MET A 102 6.44 -17.58 -2.36
C MET A 102 7.18 -18.32 -3.47
N SER A 103 7.45 -17.67 -4.60
CA SER A 103 8.23 -18.27 -5.68
C SER A 103 9.67 -18.59 -5.24
N TRP A 104 10.30 -17.72 -4.44
CA TRP A 104 11.59 -18.02 -3.81
C TRP A 104 11.48 -19.22 -2.86
N LEU A 105 10.48 -19.22 -1.97
CA LEU A 105 10.29 -20.24 -0.94
C LEU A 105 10.02 -21.64 -1.51
N PHE A 106 9.31 -21.71 -2.64
CA PHE A 106 8.97 -22.96 -3.31
C PHE A 106 9.94 -23.32 -4.44
N GLY A 107 10.85 -22.40 -4.79
CA GLY A 107 11.86 -22.56 -5.81
C GLY A 107 13.00 -23.50 -5.40
N PRO A 108 14.12 -23.48 -6.14
CA PRO A 108 15.28 -24.32 -5.84
C PRO A 108 15.82 -24.09 -4.43
N PRO A 109 16.29 -25.16 -3.75
CA PRO A 109 16.88 -25.03 -2.42
C PRO A 109 18.19 -24.22 -2.46
N ASN A 110 18.63 -23.74 -1.30
CA ASN A 110 19.92 -23.07 -1.07
C ASN A 110 20.10 -21.68 -1.72
N ILE A 111 19.03 -21.03 -2.16
CA ILE A 111 19.06 -19.62 -2.55
C ILE A 111 18.72 -18.76 -1.31
N PRO A 112 19.58 -17.84 -0.86
CA PRO A 112 19.26 -16.98 0.28
C PRO A 112 18.16 -15.97 -0.09
N TYR A 113 17.25 -15.69 0.85
CA TYR A 113 16.28 -14.61 0.69
C TYR A 113 16.96 -13.26 0.92
N SER A 114 16.90 -12.35 -0.06
CA SER A 114 17.45 -11.00 0.03
C SER A 114 16.44 -9.93 0.46
N GLY A 115 15.16 -10.30 0.63
CA GLY A 115 14.14 -9.34 1.01
C GLY A 115 14.18 -8.94 2.48
N LYS A 116 13.29 -8.01 2.85
CA LYS A 116 13.18 -7.50 4.21
C LYS A 116 12.91 -8.66 5.17
N ASN A 117 13.57 -8.63 6.34
CA ASN A 117 13.28 -9.58 7.40
C ASN A 117 11.77 -9.56 7.74
N LEU A 118 11.15 -10.73 7.82
CA LEU A 118 9.71 -10.87 7.99
C LEU A 118 9.21 -10.25 9.30
N ARG A 119 9.99 -10.32 10.39
CA ARG A 119 9.66 -9.60 11.62
C ARG A 119 9.63 -8.11 11.39
N THR A 120 10.70 -7.52 10.85
CA THR A 120 10.75 -6.07 10.58
C THR A 120 9.65 -5.63 9.59
N ALA A 121 9.21 -6.51 8.68
CA ALA A 121 8.10 -6.20 7.77
C ALA A 121 6.75 -6.08 8.50
N HIS A 122 6.50 -6.90 9.51
CA HIS A 122 5.24 -6.94 10.27
C HIS A 122 5.30 -6.17 11.61
N LEU A 123 6.48 -5.76 12.08
CA LEU A 123 6.69 -5.17 13.41
C LEU A 123 5.82 -3.94 13.67
N LYS A 124 5.65 -3.05 12.68
CA LYS A 124 4.76 -1.89 12.82
C LYS A 124 3.30 -2.32 13.02
N LEU A 125 2.84 -3.36 12.33
CA LEU A 125 1.48 -3.89 12.50
C LEU A 125 1.29 -4.48 13.91
N ILE A 126 2.29 -5.22 14.40
CA ILE A 126 2.28 -5.81 15.74
C ILE A 126 2.23 -4.69 16.80
N LYS A 127 3.14 -3.71 16.70
CA LYS A 127 3.33 -2.68 17.73
C LYS A 127 2.28 -1.57 17.71
N GLN A 128 1.79 -1.16 16.53
CA GLN A 128 0.86 -0.04 16.41
C GLN A 128 -0.60 -0.47 16.24
N ARG A 129 -0.86 -1.67 15.70
CA ARG A 129 -2.22 -2.12 15.37
C ARG A 129 -2.65 -3.40 16.08
N GLY A 130 -1.74 -4.04 16.82
CA GLY A 130 -2.04 -5.25 17.57
C GLY A 130 -2.17 -6.50 16.70
N PHE A 131 -1.50 -6.56 15.55
CA PHE A 131 -1.46 -7.77 14.73
C PHE A 131 -0.92 -8.95 15.55
N SER A 132 -1.71 -10.02 15.65
CA SER A 132 -1.55 -11.10 16.60
C SER A 132 -1.25 -12.45 15.91
N PRO A 133 -0.74 -13.44 16.66
CA PRO A 133 -0.59 -14.81 16.16
C PRO A 133 -1.88 -15.41 15.59
N GLU A 134 -3.03 -15.03 16.14
CA GLU A 134 -4.37 -15.46 15.70
C GLU A 134 -4.73 -14.85 14.33
N ASP A 135 -4.41 -13.57 14.10
CA ASP A 135 -4.61 -12.91 12.80
C ASP A 135 -3.76 -13.57 11.70
N PHE A 136 -2.54 -14.00 12.05
CA PHE A 136 -1.69 -14.77 11.14
C PHE A 136 -2.31 -16.13 10.78
N ASP A 137 -2.86 -16.84 11.76
CA ASP A 137 -3.50 -18.14 11.53
C ASP A 137 -4.73 -18.00 10.63
N LEU A 138 -5.55 -16.96 10.83
CA LEU A 138 -6.66 -16.64 9.93
C LEU A 138 -6.18 -16.34 8.50
N GLY A 139 -5.06 -15.61 8.36
CA GLY A 139 -4.40 -15.43 7.08
C GLY A 139 -3.98 -16.78 6.44
N MET A 140 -3.45 -17.71 7.22
CA MET A 140 -3.09 -19.04 6.72
C MET A 140 -4.30 -19.84 6.24
N GLU A 141 -5.46 -19.73 6.89
CA GLU A 141 -6.71 -20.33 6.43
C GLU A 141 -7.14 -19.75 5.06
N TYR A 142 -7.01 -18.43 4.86
CA TYR A 142 -7.31 -17.83 3.56
C TYR A 142 -6.32 -18.19 2.47
N PHE A 143 -5.06 -18.39 2.82
CA PHE A 143 -4.04 -18.82 1.88
C PHE A 143 -4.31 -20.27 1.41
N GLU A 144 -4.69 -21.14 2.35
CA GLU A 144 -5.12 -22.51 2.07
C GLU A 144 -6.38 -22.56 1.20
N ALA A 145 -7.41 -21.77 1.55
CA ALA A 145 -8.64 -21.65 0.78
C ALA A 145 -8.41 -21.14 -0.66
N ALA A 146 -7.44 -20.23 -0.86
CA ALA A 146 -7.07 -19.76 -2.19
C ALA A 146 -6.46 -20.86 -3.07
N MET A 147 -5.67 -21.77 -2.49
CA MET A 147 -5.14 -22.93 -3.21
C MET A 147 -6.24 -23.96 -3.54
N GLN A 148 -7.16 -24.19 -2.61
CA GLN A 148 -8.31 -25.09 -2.82
C GLN A 148 -9.23 -24.61 -3.95
N GLU A 149 -9.49 -23.30 -4.03
CA GLU A 149 -10.27 -22.68 -5.10
C GLU A 149 -9.65 -22.92 -6.49
N LEU A 150 -8.31 -22.98 -6.55
CA LEU A 150 -7.54 -23.28 -7.77
C LEU A 150 -7.33 -24.78 -8.00
N GLN A 151 -7.99 -25.64 -7.20
CA GLN A 151 -7.92 -27.10 -7.32
C GLN A 151 -6.49 -27.67 -7.19
N VAL A 152 -5.62 -26.99 -6.43
CA VAL A 152 -4.31 -27.53 -6.06
C VAL A 152 -4.52 -28.78 -5.21
N SER A 153 -3.77 -29.86 -5.47
CA SER A 153 -3.96 -31.11 -4.73
C SER A 153 -3.66 -30.95 -3.23
N GLU A 154 -4.43 -31.63 -2.39
CA GLU A 154 -4.27 -31.63 -0.92
C GLU A 154 -2.85 -31.99 -0.45
N ALA A 155 -2.16 -32.88 -1.17
CA ALA A 155 -0.78 -33.24 -0.87
C ALA A 155 0.18 -32.04 -1.05
N ILE A 156 -0.02 -31.24 -2.11
CA ILE A 156 0.77 -30.03 -2.37
C ILE A 156 0.41 -28.93 -1.38
N ILE A 157 -0.88 -28.74 -1.08
CA ILE A 157 -1.34 -27.76 -0.09
C ILE A 157 -0.68 -28.03 1.26
N ARG A 158 -0.69 -29.28 1.73
CA ARG A 158 -0.05 -29.66 3.00
C ARG A 158 1.45 -29.34 3.02
N GLU A 159 2.15 -29.59 1.92
CA GLU A 159 3.58 -29.29 1.81
C GLU A 159 3.84 -27.76 1.82
N VAL A 160 3.04 -27.00 1.07
CA VAL A 160 3.09 -25.53 1.05
C VAL A 160 2.85 -24.97 2.46
N MET A 161 1.76 -25.38 3.11
CA MET A 161 1.43 -24.92 4.45
C MET A 161 2.50 -25.31 5.48
N GLY A 162 3.10 -26.51 5.35
CA GLY A 162 4.22 -26.94 6.17
C GLY A 162 5.47 -26.05 6.03
N LYS A 163 5.68 -25.42 4.88
CA LYS A 163 6.78 -24.46 4.65
C LYS A 163 6.44 -23.04 5.10
N VAL A 164 5.18 -22.61 4.98
CA VAL A 164 4.78 -21.22 5.27
C VAL A 164 4.49 -21.00 6.77
N ARG A 165 3.81 -21.94 7.43
CA ARG A 165 3.41 -21.80 8.84
C ARG A 165 4.56 -21.52 9.82
N PRO A 166 5.78 -22.09 9.67
CA PRO A 166 6.91 -21.77 10.56
C PRO A 166 7.33 -20.30 10.57
N PHE A 167 6.96 -19.50 9.56
CA PHE A 167 7.23 -18.06 9.58
C PHE A 167 6.43 -17.31 10.63
N LYS A 168 5.40 -17.92 11.23
CA LYS A 168 4.73 -17.40 12.43
C LYS A 168 5.74 -17.10 13.53
N GLU A 169 6.58 -18.07 13.87
CA GLU A 169 7.62 -17.91 14.89
C GLU A 169 8.61 -16.81 14.51
N VAL A 170 9.02 -16.76 13.24
CA VAL A 170 9.93 -15.71 12.73
C VAL A 170 9.32 -14.32 12.89
N ILE A 171 8.02 -14.17 12.63
CA ILE A 171 7.32 -12.89 12.70
C ILE A 171 7.13 -12.44 14.15
N PHE A 172 6.71 -13.34 15.04
CA PHE A 172 6.28 -12.98 16.39
C PHE A 172 7.38 -13.07 17.46
N THR A 173 8.49 -13.79 17.23
CA THR A 173 9.60 -13.87 18.19
C THR A 173 10.38 -12.55 18.29
N PRO A 174 10.43 -11.90 19.47
CA PRO A 174 11.21 -10.69 19.69
C PRO A 174 12.68 -10.81 19.31
N SER A 175 13.23 -9.71 18.78
CA SER A 175 14.64 -9.61 18.38
C SER A 175 15.24 -8.31 18.94
N PRO A 176 16.55 -8.28 19.28
CA PRO A 176 17.23 -7.05 19.66
C PRO A 176 17.12 -5.91 18.62
N LYS A 177 16.89 -6.27 17.35
CA LYS A 177 16.69 -5.30 16.26
C LYS A 177 15.38 -4.52 16.39
N ASP A 178 14.39 -5.04 17.12
CA ASP A 178 13.07 -4.40 17.24
C ASP A 178 13.17 -2.99 17.81
N ALA A 179 14.00 -2.79 18.83
CA ALA A 179 14.20 -1.49 19.46
C ALA A 179 14.86 -0.49 18.49
N GLN A 180 15.76 -0.96 17.63
CA GLN A 180 16.42 -0.13 16.61
C GLN A 180 15.43 0.26 15.52
N ASP A 181 14.65 -0.72 15.04
CA ASP A 181 13.58 -0.47 14.08
C ASP A 181 12.59 0.55 14.69
N GLU A 182 12.07 0.33 15.90
CA GLU A 182 11.23 1.27 16.70
C GLU A 182 11.76 2.69 16.75
N ALA A 183 13.03 2.87 17.12
CA ALA A 183 13.65 4.19 17.13
C ALA A 183 13.71 4.83 15.74
N GLN A 184 14.02 4.04 14.70
CA GLN A 184 14.14 4.54 13.33
C GLN A 184 12.80 5.08 12.80
N TRP A 185 11.68 4.39 13.02
CA TRP A 185 10.40 4.91 12.55
C TRP A 185 9.82 6.01 13.43
N ALA A 186 10.16 6.08 14.72
CA ALA A 186 9.83 7.25 15.54
C ALA A 186 10.49 8.53 14.98
N VAL A 187 11.75 8.44 14.54
CA VAL A 187 12.44 9.56 13.87
C VAL A 187 11.78 9.89 12.52
N GLU A 188 11.47 8.87 11.71
CA GLU A 188 10.79 9.05 10.43
C GLU A 188 9.42 9.75 10.59
N GLU A 189 8.64 9.35 11.59
CA GLU A 189 7.33 9.93 11.91
C GLU A 189 7.45 11.38 12.38
N HIS A 190 8.43 11.67 13.26
CA HIS A 190 8.71 13.03 13.68
C HIS A 190 9.11 13.93 12.50
N LEU A 191 9.96 13.44 11.59
CA LEU A 191 10.36 14.16 10.39
C LEU A 191 9.16 14.42 9.45
N LYS A 192 8.28 13.42 9.25
CA LYS A 192 7.06 13.60 8.46
C LYS A 192 6.16 14.68 9.04
N LEU A 193 6.00 14.73 10.37
CA LEU A 193 5.22 15.77 11.03
C LEU A 193 5.84 17.16 10.83
N GLN A 194 7.17 17.30 10.96
CA GLN A 194 7.86 18.57 10.70
C GLN A 194 7.68 19.03 9.25
N VAL A 195 7.80 18.13 8.27
CA VAL A 195 7.60 18.46 6.85
C VAL A 195 6.16 18.90 6.59
N LEU A 196 5.18 18.23 7.19
CA LEU A 196 3.77 18.62 7.10
C LEU A 196 3.50 20.00 7.73
N GLU A 197 4.08 20.28 8.89
CA GLU A 197 3.99 21.60 9.53
C GLU A 197 4.64 22.70 8.69
N PHE A 198 5.83 22.44 8.14
CA PHE A 198 6.51 23.35 7.24
C PHE A 198 5.68 23.63 5.98
N GLY A 199 5.09 22.58 5.39
CA GLY A 199 4.18 22.72 4.24
C GLY A 199 2.95 23.58 4.55
N LYS A 200 2.31 23.36 5.72
CA LYS A 200 1.19 24.20 6.20
C LYS A 200 1.61 25.65 6.42
N SER A 201 2.78 25.89 7.02
CA SER A 201 3.34 27.22 7.24
C SER A 201 3.60 27.96 5.91
N MET A 202 4.20 27.28 4.93
CA MET A 202 4.44 27.83 3.59
C MET A 202 3.15 28.14 2.82
N ALA A 203 2.14 27.27 2.92
CA ALA A 203 0.81 27.50 2.34
C ALA A 203 0.11 28.70 3.00
N SER A 204 0.20 28.83 4.34
CA SER A 204 -0.34 29.97 5.07
C SER A 204 0.38 31.28 4.76
N ARG A 205 1.69 31.24 4.43
CA ARG A 205 2.47 32.43 4.07
C ARG A 205 2.17 32.95 2.65
N ARG A 206 1.67 32.09 1.76
CA ARG A 206 1.19 32.49 0.41
C ARG A 206 -0.18 33.16 0.43
N TYR A 207 -0.99 32.94 1.46
CA TYR A 207 -2.27 33.63 1.63
C TYR A 207 -2.06 34.87 2.50
N GLN A 208 -1.70 36.00 1.87
CA GLN A 208 -1.94 37.33 2.45
C GLN A 208 -3.27 37.84 1.88
N PRO A 209 -4.36 37.90 2.67
CA PRO A 209 -5.52 38.67 2.23
C PRO A 209 -5.07 40.12 2.03
N PRO A 210 -5.60 40.83 1.01
CA PRO A 210 -5.24 42.23 0.80
C PRO A 210 -5.44 43.00 2.10
N SER A 211 -4.42 43.73 2.55
CA SER A 211 -4.56 44.63 3.68
C SER A 211 -5.71 45.57 3.36
N ALA A 212 -6.66 45.70 4.30
CA ALA A 212 -7.69 46.71 4.21
C ALA A 212 -6.98 48.07 4.16
N GLY A 213 -6.82 48.60 2.94
CA GLY A 213 -6.28 49.92 2.71
C GLY A 213 -7.10 50.90 3.52
N ALA A 214 -6.41 51.71 4.34
CA ALA A 214 -7.00 52.81 5.06
C ALA A 214 -7.85 53.64 4.08
N ALA A 215 -9.13 53.79 4.40
CA ALA A 215 -10.05 54.63 3.65
C ALA A 215 -9.49 56.06 3.59
N PRO A 216 -9.53 56.73 2.43
CA PRO A 216 -9.10 58.13 2.34
C PRO A 216 -10.06 58.99 3.18
N THR A 217 -9.50 59.73 4.13
CA THR A 217 -10.23 60.73 4.92
C THR A 217 -10.76 61.82 4.00
N ALA A 218 -12.09 61.93 3.90
CA ALA A 218 -12.76 63.00 3.17
C ALA A 218 -12.57 64.35 3.89
N SER A 219 -12.10 65.37 3.17
CA SER A 219 -12.24 66.77 3.56
C SER A 219 -13.65 67.28 3.27
N PRO A 220 -14.21 68.22 4.05
CA PRO A 220 -15.57 68.71 3.83
C PRO A 220 -15.58 69.83 2.79
N ALA A 221 -16.44 69.70 1.78
CA ALA A 221 -16.76 70.80 0.86
C ALA A 221 -18.09 71.45 1.28
N ALA A 222 -18.08 72.78 1.27
CA ALA A 222 -19.18 73.65 1.64
C ALA A 222 -20.40 73.53 0.71
N SER A 223 -21.54 73.80 1.33
CA SER A 223 -22.89 73.91 0.80
C SER A 223 -23.06 74.90 -0.36
N THR A 224 -23.75 74.48 -1.44
CA THR A 224 -24.70 75.33 -2.18
C THR A 224 -25.71 74.49 -2.96
N THR A 225 -26.97 74.95 -2.92
CA THR A 225 -28.21 74.30 -3.37
C THR A 225 -28.58 74.68 -4.84
N PRO A 226 -29.72 74.28 -5.45
CA PRO A 226 -29.75 73.34 -6.57
C PRO A 226 -30.38 73.90 -7.88
N ALA A 227 -30.38 73.12 -8.97
CA ALA A 227 -31.33 73.28 -10.07
C ALA A 227 -31.58 71.95 -10.83
N ALA A 228 -32.82 71.83 -11.31
CA ALA A 228 -33.52 70.63 -11.75
C ALA A 228 -33.15 70.08 -13.14
N GLY A 229 -33.51 68.81 -13.41
CA GLY A 229 -33.51 68.24 -14.75
C GLY A 229 -33.96 66.78 -14.82
N ASN A 230 -35.17 66.58 -15.32
CA ASN A 230 -35.87 65.32 -15.64
C ASN A 230 -35.05 64.24 -16.38
N GLY A 231 -35.46 62.97 -16.24
CA GLY A 231 -35.41 62.05 -17.39
C GLY A 231 -35.17 60.56 -17.11
N SER A 232 -36.26 59.83 -16.83
CA SER A 232 -36.64 58.58 -17.50
C SER A 232 -35.63 57.43 -17.70
N SER A 233 -35.91 56.34 -16.99
CA SER A 233 -36.19 54.99 -17.54
C SER A 233 -35.07 53.98 -17.83
N ARG A 234 -35.36 52.77 -17.30
CA ARG A 234 -35.12 51.41 -17.85
C ARG A 234 -33.71 50.81 -17.73
N GLY A 235 -33.62 49.83 -16.82
CA GLY A 235 -32.66 48.72 -16.92
C GLY A 235 -33.10 47.68 -17.97
N PRO A 236 -32.23 46.70 -18.24
CA PRO A 236 -32.64 45.28 -18.24
C PRO A 236 -31.57 44.40 -17.57
N GLN A 237 -31.87 43.61 -16.54
CA GLN A 237 -32.38 42.23 -16.60
C GLN A 237 -31.64 41.29 -17.58
N CYS A 238 -30.91 40.34 -16.98
CA CYS A 238 -30.31 39.17 -17.61
C CYS A 238 -31.36 38.06 -17.84
N PRO A 239 -31.35 37.37 -18.99
CA PRO A 239 -32.09 36.12 -19.18
C PRO A 239 -31.12 34.94 -19.39
N PHE A 240 -31.29 33.84 -18.66
CA PHE A 240 -31.78 32.58 -19.24
C PHE A 240 -31.79 31.44 -18.20
N THR A 241 -32.99 30.91 -17.97
CA THR A 241 -33.26 29.57 -17.45
C THR A 241 -33.83 28.72 -18.58
N ALA A 242 -33.36 27.48 -18.64
CA ALA A 242 -34.05 26.24 -18.99
C ALA A 242 -34.72 26.08 -20.37
N GLY A 243 -34.32 24.99 -21.02
CA GLY A 243 -34.91 24.30 -22.15
C GLY A 243 -34.07 23.08 -22.46
#